data_AF-A0A836I6E4-F1
#
_entry.id   AF-A0A836I6E4-F1
#
_cell.length_a   1.000
_cell.length_b   1.000
_cell.length_c   1.000
_cell.angle_alpha   90.00
_cell.angle_beta   90.00
_cell.angle_gamma   90.00
#
_symmetry.space_group_name_H-M   'P 1'
#
loop_
_entity.id
_entity.type
_entity.pdbx_description
1 polymer ?
#
loop_
_entity_poly.entity_id
_entity_poly.type
_entity_poly.pdbx_seq_one_letter_code
_entity_poly.pdbx_strand_id
1 'polypeptide(L)' 'MPLEEEIATPYQLLCWELSTLPFAELLHRYNAARDLAQELIGLIAQHQSCTIAHVHRMLGVRTEAAPQNDGGVR' A
#
# COMPACT_ATOMS: atom_id res chain seq x y z
N MET A 1 37.08 1.01 19.93
CA MET A 1 35.90 1.65 19.32
C MET A 1 34.69 0.88 19.80
N PRO A 2 33.64 1.51 20.36
CA PRO A 2 32.44 0.77 20.70
C PRO A 2 31.79 0.29 19.39
N LEU A 3 31.37 -0.97 19.35
CA LEU A 3 30.54 -1.49 18.27
C LEU A 3 29.15 -0.88 18.46
N GLU A 4 28.77 0.05 17.58
CA GLU A 4 27.39 0.51 17.52
C GLU A 4 26.54 -0.68 17.07
N GLU A 5 25.71 -1.22 17.96
CA GLU A 5 24.71 -2.22 17.61
C GLU A 5 23.69 -1.56 16.67
N GLU A 6 23.70 -1.93 15.40
CA GLU A 6 22.69 -1.51 14.43
C GLU A 6 21.34 -2.11 14.83
N ILE A 7 20.52 -1.34 15.55
CA ILE A 7 19.16 -1.75 15.89
C ILE A 7 18.30 -1.65 14.63
N ALA A 8 17.81 -2.80 14.16
CA ALA A 8 16.89 -2.86 13.03
C ALA A 8 15.61 -2.06 13.32
N THR A 9 15.20 -1.24 12.36
CA THR A 9 13.92 -0.53 12.43
C THR A 9 12.73 -1.52 12.35
N PRO A 10 11.56 -1.17 12.88
CA PRO A 10 10.36 -2.02 12.77
C PRO A 10 10.01 -2.41 11.33
N TYR A 11 10.27 -1.51 10.37
CA TYR A 11 10.07 -1.79 8.94
C TYR A 11 11.05 -2.85 8.42
N GLN A 12 12.33 -2.78 8.82
CA GLN A 12 13.33 -3.78 8.43
C GLN A 12 13.02 -5.16 9.00
N LEU A 13 12.55 -5.23 10.25
CA LEU A 13 12.10 -6.49 10.85
C LEU A 13 10.90 -7.08 10.08
N LEU A 14 9.92 -6.25 9.72
CA LEU A 14 8.78 -6.69 8.91
C LEU A 14 9.23 -7.18 7.52
N CYS A 15 10.11 -6.46 6.83
CA CYS A 15 10.63 -6.89 5.54
C CYS A 15 11.38 -8.23 5.64
N TRP A 16 12.16 -8.43 6.71
CA TRP A 16 12.82 -9.70 6.99
C TRP A 16 11.79 -10.82 7.14
N GLU A 17 10.80 -10.66 8.03
CA GLU A 17 9.77 -11.66 8.26
C GLU A 17 9.05 -12.04 6.96
N LEU A 18 8.61 -11.04 6.19
CA LEU A 18 7.95 -11.24 4.91
C LEU A 18 8.85 -11.98 3.90
N SER A 19 10.16 -11.67 3.85
CA SER A 19 11.09 -12.30 2.91
C SER A 19 11.25 -13.81 3.10
N THR A 20 10.91 -14.33 4.29
CA THR A 20 11.00 -15.76 4.60
C THR A 20 9.76 -16.55 4.23
N LEU A 21 8.65 -15.87 3.88
CA LEU A 21 7.38 -16.52 3.61
C LEU A 21 7.30 -17.11 2.20
N PRO A 22 6.57 -18.22 1.99
CA PRO A 22 6.23 -18.70 0.67
C PRO A 22 5.45 -17.63 -0.13
N PHE A 23 5.64 -17.61 -1.45
CA PHE A 23 4.98 -16.62 -2.32
C PHE A 23 3.45 -16.58 -2.16
N ALA A 24 2.79 -17.74 -1.99
CA ALA A 24 1.35 -17.81 -1.81
C ALA A 24 0.88 -17.08 -0.53
N GLU A 25 1.65 -17.22 0.55
CA GLU A 25 1.38 -16.55 1.83
C GLU A 25 1.64 -15.04 1.73
N LEU A 26 2.71 -14.64 1.03
CA LEU A 26 2.98 -13.23 0.73
C LEU A 26 1.85 -12.58 -0.05
N LEU A 27 1.35 -13.26 -1.09
CA LEU A 27 0.24 -12.78 -1.91
C LEU A 27 -1.05 -12.67 -1.10
N HIS A 28 -1.32 -13.65 -0.23
CA HIS A 28 -2.48 -13.62 0.66
C HIS A 28 -2.44 -12.40 1.59
N ARG A 29 -1.30 -12.16 2.26
CA ARG A 29 -1.12 -11.02 3.17
C ARG A 29 -1.18 -9.68 2.45
N TYR A 30 -0.60 -9.60 1.25
CA TYR A 30 -0.71 -8.41 0.40
C TYR A 30 -2.17 -8.09 0.08
N ASN A 31 -2.95 -9.08 -0.35
CA ASN A 31 -4.37 -8.88 -0.67
C ASN A 31 -5.15 -8.43 0.57
N ALA A 32 -4.96 -9.09 1.71
CA ALA A 32 -5.62 -8.72 2.96
C ALA A 32 -5.28 -7.27 3.39
N ALA A 33 -4.01 -6.88 3.30
CA ALA A 33 -3.57 -5.52 3.63
C ALA A 33 -4.13 -4.47 2.65
N ARG A 34 -4.18 -4.80 1.35
CA ARG A 34 -4.76 -3.93 0.33
C ARG A 34 -6.26 -3.71 0.56
N ASP A 35 -6.99 -4.77 0.86
CA ASP A 35 -8.44 -4.69 1.07
C ASP A 35 -8.75 -3.87 2.32
N LEU A 36 -8.02 -4.08 3.43
CA LEU A 36 -8.12 -3.25 4.63
C LEU A 36 -7.78 -1.78 4.35
N ALA A 37 -6.71 -1.51 3.58
CA ALA A 37 -6.35 -0.14 3.22
C ALA A 37 -7.47 0.54 2.42
N GLN A 38 -8.14 -0.19 1.52
CA GLN A 38 -9.25 0.34 0.72
C GLN A 38 -10.46 0.69 1.60
N GLU A 39 -10.79 -0.14 2.59
CA GLU A 39 -11.85 0.15 3.57
C GLU A 39 -11.55 1.40 4.38
N LEU A 40 -10.32 1.52 4.90
CA LEU A 40 -9.88 2.69 5.66
C LEU A 40 -9.92 3.98 4.82
N ILE A 41 -9.52 3.90 3.55
CA ILE A 41 -9.62 5.03 2.61
C ILE A 41 -11.08 5.44 2.41
N GLY A 42 -12.00 4.48 2.30
CA GLY A 42 -13.44 4.74 2.23
C GLY A 42 -13.97 5.46 3.47
N LEU A 43 -13.56 5.02 4.66
CA LEU A 43 -13.94 5.65 5.93
C LEU A 43 -13.40 7.09 6.04
N ILE A 44 -12.13 7.31 5.65
CA ILE A 44 -11.54 8.66 5.63
C ILE A 44 -12.31 9.57 4.67
N ALA A 45 -12.62 9.08 3.47
CA ALA A 45 -13.38 9.83 2.48
C ALA A 45 -14.76 10.24 3.01
N GLN A 46 -15.45 9.32 3.68
CA GLN A 46 -16.73 9.58 4.31
C GLN A 46 -16.61 10.62 5.43
N HIS A 47 -15.64 10.47 6.35
CA HIS A 47 -15.42 11.38 7.46
C HIS A 47 -15.08 12.81 6.99
N GLN A 48 -14.31 12.93 5.89
CA GLN A 48 -13.91 14.22 5.34
C GLN A 48 -14.88 14.77 4.29
N SER A 49 -16.00 14.08 4.03
CA SER A 49 -16.96 14.46 2.98
C SER A 49 -16.29 14.71 1.61
N CYS A 50 -15.32 13.87 1.26
CA CYS A 50 -14.55 13.98 0.03
C CYS A 50 -14.61 12.66 -0.77
N THR A 51 -14.03 12.65 -1.96
CA THR A 51 -13.99 11.43 -2.80
C THR A 51 -12.82 10.55 -2.41
N ILE A 52 -12.95 9.23 -2.60
CA ILE A 52 -11.84 8.27 -2.44
C ILE A 52 -10.62 8.68 -3.28
N ALA A 53 -10.84 9.19 -4.51
CA ALA A 53 -9.77 9.72 -5.37
C ALA A 53 -9.05 10.94 -4.77
N HIS A 54 -9.73 11.75 -3.96
CA HIS A 54 -9.10 12.83 -3.21
C HIS A 54 -8.17 12.28 -2.13
N VAL A 55 -8.63 11.28 -1.36
CA VAL A 55 -7.81 10.62 -0.34
C VAL A 55 -6.59 9.92 -0.93
N HIS A 56 -6.73 9.21 -2.06
CA HIS A 56 -5.56 8.62 -2.76
C HIS A 56 -4.51 9.66 -3.14
N ARG A 57 -4.93 10.83 -3.63
CA ARG A 57 -4.02 11.94 -3.94
C ARG A 57 -3.33 12.49 -2.70
N MET A 58 -4.06 12.64 -1.59
CA MET A 58 -3.49 13.08 -0.30
C MET A 58 -2.44 12.09 0.23
N LEU A 59 -2.69 10.79 0.10
CA LEU A 59 -1.81 9.73 0.60
C LEU A 59 -0.66 9.39 -0.37
N GLY A 60 -0.60 10.03 -1.54
CA GLY A 60 0.41 9.73 -2.57
C GLY A 60 0.28 8.33 -3.17
N VAL A 61 -0.86 7.67 -3.00
CA VAL A 61 -1.12 6.32 -3.55
C VAL A 61 -1.44 6.48 -5.03
N ARG A 62 -0.50 6.07 -5.89
CA ARG A 62 -0.77 5.96 -7.33
C ARG A 62 -1.69 4.76 -7.56
N THR A 63 -2.96 5.03 -7.82
CA THR A 63 -3.86 4.01 -8.38
C THR A 63 -3.47 3.80 -9.84
N GLU A 64 -2.73 2.73 -10.15
CA GLU A 64 -2.41 2.31 -11.54
C GLU A 64 -3.63 1.80 -12.35
N ALA A 65 -4.84 2.15 -11.92
CA ALA A 65 -6.09 1.83 -12.61
C ALA A 65 -6.71 3.11 -13.19
N ALA A 66 -5.95 3.83 -14.02
CA ALA A 66 -6.60 4.72 -14.99
C ALA A 66 -6.85 3.88 -16.24
N PRO A 67 -8.09 3.78 -16.76
CA PRO A 67 -8.31 3.19 -18.07
C PRO A 67 -7.48 4.00 -19.07
N GLN A 68 -6.56 3.33 -19.74
CA GLN A 68 -5.86 3.86 -20.90
C GLN A 68 -6.94 4.10 -21.94
N ASN A 69 -7.43 5.33 -22.00
CA ASN A 69 -8.38 5.77 -23.01
C ASN A 69 -7.57 5.83 -24.31
N ASP A 70 -7.46 4.68 -25.00
CA ASP A 70 -7.09 4.61 -26.42
C ASP A 70 -8.23 5.26 -27.22
N GLY A 71 -8.34 6.57 -27.05
CA GLY A 71 -9.11 7.47 -27.88
C GLY A 71 -8.47 7.43 -29.25
N GLY A 72 -9.15 6.74 -30.16
CA GLY A 72 -8.58 6.29 -31.42
C GLY A 72 -7.99 7.36 -32.31
N VAL A 73 -7.13 6.89 -33.20
CA VAL A 73 -6.93 7.48 -34.52
C VAL A 73 -6.95 6.32 -35.51
N ARG A 74 -7.79 6.50 -36.53
CA ARG A 74 -7.97 5.64 -37.70
C ARG A 74 -6.67 5.33 -38.42
#